data_AF-A0A1A8BJD1-F1
#
_entry.id   AF-A0A1A8BJD1-F1
#
_cell.length_a   1.000
_cell.length_b   1.000
_cell.length_c   1.000
_cell.angle_alpha   90.00
_cell.angle_beta   90.00
_cell.angle_gamma   90.00
#
_symmetry.space_group_name_H-M   'P 1'
#
loop_
_entity.id
_entity.type
_entity.pdbx_description
1 polymer ?
#
loop_
_entity_poly.entity_id
_entity_poly.type
_entity_poly.pdbx_seq_one_letter_code
_entity_poly.pdbx_strand_id
1 'polypeptide(L)'
;MFRIDNDYVIDATITGGPARYINHSCAPNCITEVVTVERENKIIISSCRRIQRGEELCYDYKFDLEDDQHKIPCHCGAMNCRKWMN
;
A
#
# COMPACT_ATOMS: atom_id res chain seq x y z
N MET A 1 -3.57 -8.63 -2.22
CA MET A 1 -4.85 -8.23 -2.84
C MET A 1 -5.03 -6.74 -2.63
N PHE A 2 -5.51 -6.01 -3.64
CA PHE A 2 -5.72 -4.57 -3.56
C PHE A 2 -7.13 -4.24 -4.08
N ARG A 3 -7.96 -3.61 -3.24
CA ARG A 3 -9.33 -3.23 -3.60
C ARG A 3 -9.34 -2.03 -4.54
N ILE A 4 -10.01 -2.15 -5.69
CA ILE A 4 -10.14 -1.03 -6.64
C ILE A 4 -11.43 -0.24 -6.40
N ASP A 5 -12.50 -0.94 -6.02
CA ASP A 5 -13.78 -0.40 -5.59
C ASP A 5 -14.50 -1.43 -4.68
N ASN A 6 -15.77 -1.21 -4.36
CA ASN A 6 -16.50 -2.11 -3.46
C ASN A 6 -16.79 -3.50 -4.06
N ASP A 7 -16.74 -3.63 -5.39
CA ASP A 7 -17.15 -4.83 -6.11
C ASP A 7 -15.94 -5.64 -6.60
N TYR A 8 -14.81 -4.97 -6.84
CA TYR A 8 -13.64 -5.56 -7.48
C TYR A 8 -12.35 -5.45 -6.66
N VAL A 9 -11.54 -6.51 -6.75
CA VAL A 9 -10.22 -6.62 -6.12
C VAL A 9 -9.22 -7.14 -7.16
N ILE A 10 -8.03 -6.55 -7.18
CA ILE A 10 -6.89 -7.04 -7.96
C ILE A 10 -6.09 -8.01 -7.08
N ASP A 11 -5.98 -9.25 -7.54
CA ASP A 11 -5.13 -10.27 -6.93
C ASP A 11 -3.86 -10.49 -7.76
N ALA A 12 -2.71 -10.44 -7.08
CA ALA A 12 -1.38 -10.62 -7.65
C ALA A 12 -0.67 -11.87 -7.09
N THR A 13 -1.42 -12.78 -6.46
CA THR A 13 -0.87 -13.97 -5.77
C THR A 13 -0.28 -14.99 -6.76
N ILE A 14 -0.99 -15.26 -7.87
CA ILE A 14 -0.54 -16.23 -8.89
C ILE A 14 0.25 -15.53 -10.01
N THR A 15 -0.28 -14.41 -10.53
CA THR A 15 0.34 -13.61 -11.58
C THR A 15 0.14 -12.13 -11.28
N GLY A 16 1.15 -11.31 -11.51
CA GLY A 16 1.10 -9.88 -11.20
C GLY A 16 2.42 -9.17 -11.47
N GLY A 17 2.42 -7.85 -11.24
CA GLY A 17 3.61 -7.02 -11.43
C GLY A 17 4.52 -6.96 -10.20
N PRO A 18 5.72 -6.32 -10.32
CA PRO A 18 6.66 -6.15 -9.22
C PRO A 18 6.11 -5.35 -8.02
N ALA A 19 5.04 -4.57 -8.23
CA ALA A 19 4.40 -3.74 -7.20
C ALA A 19 3.93 -4.55 -5.96
N ARG A 20 3.73 -5.87 -6.09
CA ARG A 20 3.35 -6.77 -4.98
C ARG A 20 4.35 -6.83 -3.82
N TYR A 21 5.56 -6.29 -4.01
CA TYR A 21 6.62 -6.28 -3.00
C TYR A 21 6.84 -4.92 -2.34
N ILE A 22 6.00 -3.92 -2.64
CA ILE A 22 6.10 -2.59 -2.03
C ILE A 22 5.50 -2.66 -0.64
N ASN A 23 6.32 -2.44 0.39
CA ASN A 23 5.94 -2.62 1.78
C ASN A 23 5.09 -1.47 2.34
N HIS A 24 4.52 -1.71 3.52
CA HIS A 24 3.85 -0.68 4.31
C HIS A 24 4.84 0.19 5.10
N SER A 25 4.56 1.50 5.20
CA SER A 25 5.16 2.38 6.19
C SER A 25 4.16 3.38 6.76
N CYS A 26 4.28 3.69 8.04
CA CYS A 26 3.56 4.78 8.70
C CYS A 26 4.10 6.18 8.31
N ALA A 27 5.29 6.23 7.69
CA ALA A 27 5.86 7.44 7.10
C ALA A 27 6.22 7.16 5.62
N PRO A 28 5.19 6.98 4.75
CA PRO A 28 5.41 6.51 3.39
C PRO A 28 6.02 7.57 2.48
N ASN A 29 6.67 7.12 1.40
CA ASN A 29 7.17 7.98 0.31
C ASN A 29 6.38 7.83 -0.99
N CYS A 30 5.41 6.91 -1.02
CA CYS A 30 4.47 6.70 -2.11
C CYS A 30 3.01 6.78 -1.62
N ILE A 31 2.12 7.13 -2.54
CA ILE A 31 0.67 7.08 -2.39
C ILE A 31 0.06 6.22 -3.50
N THR A 32 -1.13 5.72 -3.25
CA THR A 32 -1.92 4.91 -4.19
C THR A 32 -3.17 5.66 -4.59
N GLU A 33 -3.47 5.67 -5.88
CA GLU A 33 -4.65 6.33 -6.46
C GLU A 33 -5.29 5.42 -7.50
N VAL A 34 -6.62 5.44 -7.57
CA VAL A 34 -7.36 4.76 -8.64
C VAL A 34 -7.60 5.77 -9.75
N VAL A 35 -7.09 5.48 -10.94
CA VAL A 35 -7.21 6.33 -12.13
C VAL A 35 -7.91 5.55 -13.22
N THR A 36 -8.89 6.16 -13.88
CA THR A 36 -9.55 5.57 -15.04
C THR A 36 -8.76 5.87 -16.31
N VAL A 37 -8.25 4.82 -16.95
CA VAL A 37 -7.50 4.89 -18.21
C VAL A 37 -8.22 4.01 -19.23
N GLU A 38 -8.58 4.56 -20.39
CA GLU A 38 -9.27 3.81 -21.47
C GLU A 38 -10.55 3.06 -21.00
N ARG A 39 -11.30 3.67 -20.06
CA ARG A 39 -12.52 3.10 -19.43
C ARG A 39 -12.28 1.96 -18.45
N GLU A 40 -11.02 1.69 -18.10
CA GLU A 40 -10.67 0.74 -17.05
C GLU A 40 -10.07 1.46 -15.85
N ASN A 41 -10.50 1.08 -14.65
CA ASN A 41 -9.86 1.56 -13.44
C ASN A 41 -8.48 0.86 -13.28
N LYS A 42 -7.46 1.65 -12.96
CA LYS A 42 -6.10 1.19 -12.69
C LYS A 42 -5.64 1.74 -11.34
N ILE A 43 -4.90 0.92 -10.59
CA ILE A 43 -4.24 1.37 -9.37
C ILE A 43 -2.86 1.89 -9.76
N ILE A 44 -2.62 3.17 -9.51
CA ILE A 44 -1.35 3.84 -9.78
C ILE A 44 -0.66 4.14 -8.46
N ILE A 45 0.65 3.89 -8.41
CA ILE A 45 1.50 4.21 -7.26
C ILE A 45 2.38 5.39 -7.66
N SER A 46 2.18 6.52 -7.00
CA SER A 46 2.87 7.78 -7.26
C SER A 46 3.75 8.14 -6.07
N SER A 47 4.92 8.74 -6.30
CA SER A 47 5.76 9.27 -5.22
C SER A 47 5.14 10.56 -4.65
N CYS A 48 5.10 10.73 -3.33
CA CYS A 48 4.64 11.98 -2.69
C CYS A 48 5.78 12.96 -2.36
N ARG A 49 7.04 12.54 -2.60
CA ARG A 49 8.24 13.37 -2.47
C ARG A 49 9.34 12.85 -3.39
N ARG A 50 10.43 13.60 -3.51
CA ARG A 50 11.65 13.10 -4.17
C ARG A 50 12.23 11.91 -3.39
N ILE A 51 12.54 10.82 -4.10
CA ILE A 51 13.08 9.58 -3.54
C ILE A 51 14.54 9.43 -4.00
N GLN A 52 15.46 9.25 -3.06
CA GLN A 52 16.87 9.02 -3.37
C GLN A 52 17.13 7.55 -3.71
N ARG A 53 18.23 7.29 -4.43
CA ARG A 53 18.65 5.93 -4.75
C ARG A 53 18.92 5.14 -3.47
N GLY A 54 18.34 3.96 -3.36
CA GLY A 54 18.50 3.06 -2.21
C GLY A 54 17.44 3.25 -1.12
N GLU A 55 16.58 4.26 -1.23
CA GLU A 55 15.39 4.33 -0.38
C GLU A 55 14.38 3.25 -0.79
N GLU A 56 13.82 2.57 0.20
CA GLU A 56 12.73 1.63 0.01
C GLU A 56 11.44 2.36 -0.36
N LEU A 57 10.72 1.86 -1.36
CA LEU A 57 9.39 2.38 -1.71
C LEU A 57 8.36 1.78 -0.75
N CYS A 58 7.51 2.64 -0.18
CA CYS A 58 6.47 2.22 0.75
C CYS A 58 5.24 3.13 0.69
N TYR A 59 4.06 2.56 0.95
CA TYR A 59 2.79 3.29 1.04
C TYR A 59 1.97 2.87 2.26
N ASP A 60 0.95 3.65 2.63
CA ASP A 60 0.02 3.25 3.69
C ASP A 60 -0.97 2.22 3.13
N TYR A 61 -0.98 1.00 3.68
CA TYR A 61 -1.89 -0.06 3.22
C TYR A 61 -3.35 0.25 3.56
N LYS A 62 -3.59 1.11 4.56
CA LYS A 62 -4.93 1.49 5.02
C LYS A 62 -5.83 0.27 5.27
N PHE A 63 -5.31 -0.72 5.98
CA PHE A 63 -6.16 -1.82 6.43
C PHE A 63 -7.26 -1.29 7.35
N ASP A 64 -8.44 -1.88 7.22
CA ASP A 64 -9.57 -1.58 8.10
C ASP A 64 -9.18 -1.92 9.54
N LEU A 65 -9.66 -1.11 10.50
CA LEU A 65 -9.38 -1.37 11.92
C LEU A 65 -10.02 -2.68 12.34
N GLU A 66 -9.23 -3.58 12.92
CA GLU A 66 -9.72 -4.86 13.45
C GLU A 66 -9.61 -4.91 14.98
N ASP A 67 -10.37 -5.83 15.59
CA ASP A 67 -10.32 -6.09 17.03
C ASP A 67 -8.90 -6.45 17.50
N ASP A 68 -8.62 -6.22 18.79
CA ASP A 68 -7.30 -6.42 19.41
C ASP A 68 -6.67 -7.81 19.17
N GLN A 69 -7.49 -8.83 18.87
CA GLN A 69 -7.04 -10.20 18.59
C GLN A 69 -6.43 -10.38 17.20
N HIS A 70 -6.68 -9.49 16.25
CA HIS A 70 -6.25 -9.61 14.84
C HIS A 70 -5.27 -8.51 14.41
N LYS A 71 -4.68 -7.80 15.37
CA LYS A 71 -3.70 -6.76 15.06
C LYS A 71 -2.42 -7.32 14.45
N ILE A 72 -1.98 -6.71 13.35
CA ILE A 72 -0.78 -7.09 12.62
C ILE A 72 0.33 -6.08 12.93
N PRO A 73 1.44 -6.49 13.57
CA PRO A 73 2.48 -5.57 14.00
C PRO A 73 3.18 -4.91 12.81
N CYS A 74 3.39 -3.60 12.93
CA CYS A 74 4.10 -2.80 11.95
C CYS A 74 5.58 -2.68 12.32
N HIS A 75 6.46 -3.08 11.39
CA HIS A 75 7.91 -3.08 11.55
C HIS A 75 8.61 -2.02 10.69
N CYS A 76 7.90 -0.98 10.23
CA CYS A 76 8.43 -0.01 9.26
C CYS A 76 9.58 0.89 9.77
N GLY A 77 9.88 0.91 11.07
CA GLY A 77 10.97 1.70 11.65
C GLY A 77 10.75 3.23 11.68
N ALA A 78 9.58 3.73 11.26
CA ALA A 78 9.29 5.16 11.31
C ALA A 78 9.26 5.71 12.75
N MET A 79 9.75 6.94 12.95
CA MET A 79 9.79 7.59 14.27
C MET A 79 8.41 7.65 14.95
N ASN A 80 7.37 7.96 14.18
CA ASN A 80 5.98 8.03 14.64
C ASN A 80 5.15 6.82 14.16
N CYS A 81 5.73 5.62 14.19
CA CYS A 81 5.04 4.39 13.77
C CYS A 81 3.80 4.10 14.65
N ARG A 82 2.65 3.81 14.01
CA ARG A 82 1.39 3.42 14.66
C ARG A 82 1.45 2.07 15.40
N LYS A 83 2.56 1.34 15.27
CA LYS A 83 2.82 -0.02 15.78
C LYS A 83 1.99 -1.14 15.14
N TRP A 84 0.90 -0.80 14.46
CA TRP A 84 0.00 -1.73 13.79
C TRP A 84 -0.33 -1.27 12.37
N MET A 85 -0.59 -2.20 11.47
CA MET A 85 -0.98 -1.92 10.08
C MET A 85 -2.49 -1.77 9.91
N ASN A 86 -3.24 -2.47 10.76
CA ASN A 86 -4.69 -2.42 10.98
C ASN A 86 -5.00 -2.02 12.42
#